data_AF-A0A8T4ZMP0-F1
#
_entry.id   AF-A0A8T4ZMP0-F1
#
_cell.length_a   1.000
_cell.length_b   1.000
_cell.length_c   1.000
_cell.angle_alpha   90.00
_cell.angle_beta   90.00
_cell.angle_gamma   90.00
#
_symmetry.space_group_name_H-M   'P 1'
#
loop_
_entity.id
_entity.type
_entity.pdbx_description
1 polymer ?
#
loop_
_entity_poly.entity_id
_entity_poly.type
_entity_poly.pdbx_seq_one_letter_code
_entity_poly.pdbx_strand_id
1 'polypeptide(L)'
;MQTSRLEKLMGIEVFATNSQGIGGAIKRDAEDFIVEEILVDGSKANAKNPSETEKESPLGAKSAHTSYLLCVLAKRNWDTFIAIKNIASSLGVAPSKIQIAGIKDAKALTAQFITIEDISPDDVSKICLKDVKIHPLGYVRNKLSSYYLLSNNFTITINGIRHAKSMVQRQIEETVAEFKAIGGVPNFFGHQRFGTIRPITHLVGKYLVKGEFRKAVMLFLAKPSRNEHPESRKARQKLGSTQNFEKALEEFPKQLHYERVMLRHLAQKQNDFIGAFQKLPVKLQLLFLQAYQSYLFNRFLSARIKNGLPLNDVEIGDHVVRIERSGLPSPTLQTQVSSETLSDIRRRVQEGKMKLALPLIGFRQKTSKGFQGEIEQQILDDEGICPENFRIKKIPEISSKGRLRLATVPLGNFSLKKILNDSADPRKKRAEISFALPRGAYATIVLREIMKTRNPVKAGF
;
A
#
# COMPACT_ATOMS: atom_id res chain seq x y z
N MET A 1 13.49 20.13 -6.34
CA MET A 1 12.48 19.60 -7.30
C MET A 1 11.07 19.82 -6.74
N GLN A 2 10.08 20.08 -7.60
CA GLN A 2 8.71 20.34 -7.15
C GLN A 2 7.87 19.05 -7.18
N THR A 3 7.22 18.73 -6.08
CA THR A 3 6.26 17.62 -5.97
C THR A 3 5.00 17.90 -6.79
N SER A 4 4.43 16.85 -7.41
CA SER A 4 3.26 17.01 -8.26
C SER A 4 2.02 17.41 -7.44
N ARG A 5 1.04 18.06 -8.08
CA ARG A 5 -0.25 18.39 -7.44
C ARG A 5 -0.96 17.14 -6.91
N LEU A 6 -0.82 16.01 -7.60
CA LEU A 6 -1.42 14.73 -7.19
C LEU A 6 -0.83 14.24 -5.88
N GLU A 7 0.50 14.25 -5.74
CA GLU A 7 1.20 13.81 -4.54
C GLU A 7 0.91 14.70 -3.34
N LYS A 8 0.86 16.03 -3.56
CA LYS A 8 0.44 16.99 -2.54
C LYS A 8 -0.97 16.72 -2.04
N LEU A 9 -1.90 16.35 -2.93
CA LEU A 9 -3.26 15.95 -2.53
C LEU A 9 -3.24 14.72 -1.59
N MET A 10 -2.22 13.88 -1.67
CA MET A 10 -2.04 12.69 -0.84
C MET A 10 -1.12 12.93 0.38
N GLY A 11 -0.76 14.19 0.65
CA GLY A 11 0.09 14.58 1.77
C GLY A 11 1.58 14.32 1.56
N ILE A 12 2.01 13.93 0.34
CA ILE A 12 3.43 13.75 0.01
C ILE A 12 3.94 15.06 -0.61
N GLU A 13 4.55 15.90 0.21
CA GLU A 13 4.85 17.28 -0.16
C GLU A 13 6.31 17.51 -0.56
N VAL A 14 7.19 16.56 -0.23
CA VAL A 14 8.65 16.64 -0.43
C VAL A 14 9.20 15.40 -1.14
N PHE A 15 10.41 15.49 -1.69
CA PHE A 15 11.27 14.33 -1.95
C PHE A 15 12.23 14.19 -0.78
N ALA A 16 12.54 12.96 -0.37
CA ALA A 16 13.55 12.73 0.67
C ALA A 16 14.98 12.76 0.11
N THR A 17 15.11 12.65 -1.21
CA THR A 17 16.38 12.64 -1.94
C THR A 17 16.56 13.90 -2.80
N ASN A 18 17.80 14.39 -2.89
CA ASN A 18 18.21 15.55 -3.67
C ASN A 18 18.75 15.20 -5.05
N SER A 19 19.13 13.93 -5.27
CA SER A 19 19.55 13.39 -6.57
C SER A 19 18.57 13.75 -7.70
N GLN A 20 19.09 13.89 -8.92
CA GLN A 20 18.23 14.10 -10.09
C GLN A 20 17.51 12.79 -10.45
N GLY A 21 16.23 12.89 -10.83
CA GLY A 21 15.45 11.71 -11.22
C GLY A 21 15.69 11.32 -12.68
N ILE A 22 15.60 10.02 -12.97
CA ILE A 22 15.83 9.44 -14.30
C ILE A 22 14.61 9.53 -15.24
N GLY A 23 13.44 9.97 -14.74
CA GLY A 23 12.19 9.96 -15.49
C GLY A 23 11.71 8.54 -15.83
N GLY A 24 11.20 8.36 -17.05
CA GLY A 24 10.67 7.08 -17.53
C GLY A 24 9.24 6.76 -17.06
N ALA A 25 8.81 5.53 -17.31
CA ALA A 25 7.49 5.00 -16.96
C ALA A 25 7.59 3.51 -16.59
N ILE A 26 6.72 3.07 -15.68
CA ILE A 26 6.62 1.69 -15.20
C ILE A 26 5.30 1.06 -15.68
N LYS A 27 5.18 -0.27 -15.51
CA LYS A 27 3.94 -1.02 -15.80
C LYS A 27 3.47 -0.87 -17.24
N ARG A 28 4.41 -0.88 -18.20
CA ARG A 28 4.09 -0.97 -19.63
C ARG A 28 3.56 -2.37 -19.92
N ASP A 29 4.30 -3.39 -19.47
CA ASP A 29 3.88 -4.79 -19.48
C ASP A 29 3.79 -5.36 -18.05
N ALA A 30 3.18 -6.54 -17.87
CA ALA A 30 3.10 -7.19 -16.55
C ALA A 30 4.48 -7.62 -16.05
N GLU A 31 5.33 -8.07 -16.98
CA GLU A 31 6.70 -8.52 -16.78
C GLU A 31 7.64 -7.38 -16.37
N ASP A 32 7.25 -6.13 -16.60
CA ASP A 32 7.99 -4.95 -16.12
C ASP A 32 7.75 -4.66 -14.63
N PHE A 33 6.83 -5.36 -14.00
CA PHE A 33 6.51 -5.17 -12.58
C PHE A 33 6.29 -6.53 -11.93
N ILE A 34 7.39 -7.15 -11.51
CA ILE A 34 7.38 -8.47 -10.87
C ILE A 34 7.38 -8.28 -9.36
N VAL A 35 6.49 -8.99 -8.66
CA VAL A 35 6.39 -8.98 -7.19
C VAL A 35 6.40 -10.40 -6.64
N GLU A 36 7.36 -10.69 -5.79
CA GLU A 36 7.58 -12.02 -5.20
C GLU A 36 7.51 -11.94 -3.68
N GLU A 37 6.60 -12.71 -3.08
CA GLU A 37 6.42 -12.72 -1.62
C GLU A 37 7.57 -13.43 -0.91
N ILE A 38 8.04 -12.85 0.20
CA ILE A 38 9.00 -13.47 1.11
C ILE A 38 8.36 -13.63 2.48
N LEU A 39 8.43 -14.83 3.02
CA LEU A 39 7.90 -15.18 4.34
C LEU A 39 8.94 -15.01 5.44
N VAL A 40 8.49 -14.97 6.70
CA VAL A 40 9.34 -14.79 7.90
C VAL A 40 10.37 -15.90 8.11
N ASP A 41 10.17 -17.07 7.51
CA ASP A 41 11.10 -18.19 7.55
C ASP A 41 12.10 -18.17 6.37
N GLY A 42 12.08 -17.13 5.55
CA GLY A 42 12.96 -16.93 4.40
C GLY A 42 12.45 -17.53 3.09
N SER A 43 11.32 -18.25 3.07
CA SER A 43 10.77 -18.79 1.83
C SER A 43 10.38 -17.69 0.85
N LYS A 44 10.76 -17.86 -0.41
CA LYS A 44 10.57 -16.87 -1.47
C LYS A 44 9.78 -17.47 -2.64
N ALA A 45 8.61 -16.89 -2.90
CA ALA A 45 7.77 -17.29 -4.01
C ALA A 45 8.43 -16.91 -5.35
N ASN A 46 8.29 -17.74 -6.37
CA ASN A 46 8.83 -17.49 -7.71
C ASN A 46 7.70 -17.19 -8.71
N ALA A 47 7.73 -16.01 -9.33
CA ALA A 47 6.65 -15.57 -10.21
C ALA A 47 6.75 -16.10 -11.65
N LYS A 48 7.96 -16.44 -12.10
CA LYS A 48 8.19 -16.98 -13.45
C LYS A 48 8.00 -18.49 -13.48
N ASN A 49 8.56 -19.17 -12.47
CA ASN A 49 8.45 -20.61 -12.32
C ASN A 49 8.08 -21.00 -10.87
N PRO A 50 6.78 -21.14 -10.54
CA PRO A 50 6.34 -21.46 -9.19
C PRO A 50 6.90 -22.75 -8.60
N SER A 51 7.32 -23.71 -9.44
CA SER A 51 7.96 -24.96 -8.99
C SER A 51 9.41 -24.76 -8.53
N GLU A 52 10.07 -23.68 -8.93
CA GLU A 52 11.42 -23.30 -8.49
C GLU A 52 11.36 -22.35 -7.28
N THR A 53 10.38 -22.53 -6.40
CA THR A 53 10.29 -21.78 -5.15
C THR A 53 11.47 -22.16 -4.26
N GLU A 54 12.25 -21.17 -3.84
CA GLU A 54 13.46 -21.40 -3.04
C GLU A 54 13.09 -21.95 -1.65
N LYS A 55 13.80 -23.00 -1.21
CA LYS A 55 13.73 -23.77 0.07
C LYS A 55 12.99 -25.11 -0.04
N GLU A 56 13.66 -26.20 0.37
CA GLU A 56 13.15 -27.59 0.31
C GLU A 56 11.92 -27.86 1.20
N SER A 57 11.74 -27.12 2.31
CA SER A 57 10.56 -27.21 3.18
C SER A 57 10.09 -25.81 3.64
N PRO A 58 9.28 -25.11 2.83
CA PRO A 58 8.71 -23.81 3.17
C PRO A 58 7.74 -23.90 4.36
N LEU A 59 7.85 -23.00 5.35
CA LEU A 59 7.01 -22.96 6.56
C LEU A 59 6.90 -24.27 7.35
N GLY A 60 7.86 -25.19 7.20
CA GLY A 60 7.77 -26.53 7.79
C GLY A 60 6.69 -27.40 7.13
N ALA A 61 6.42 -27.16 5.84
CA ALA A 61 5.53 -27.97 5.02
C ALA A 61 6.02 -29.42 4.99
N LYS A 62 5.07 -30.35 5.12
CA LYS A 62 5.31 -31.81 5.12
C LYS A 62 4.46 -32.49 4.05
N SER A 63 4.89 -33.69 3.64
CA SER A 63 4.10 -34.55 2.75
C SER A 63 2.86 -35.12 3.44
N ALA A 64 2.94 -35.37 4.75
CA ALA A 64 1.84 -35.89 5.55
C ALA A 64 0.66 -34.90 5.57
N HIS A 65 -0.53 -35.41 5.21
CA HIS A 65 -1.74 -34.62 5.10
C HIS A 65 -2.12 -33.96 6.43
N THR A 66 -2.34 -32.64 6.39
CA THR A 66 -3.01 -31.86 7.43
C THR A 66 -4.10 -31.01 6.76
N SER A 67 -4.84 -30.22 7.54
CA SER A 67 -6.01 -29.46 7.02
C SER A 67 -5.69 -28.39 5.96
N TYR A 68 -4.44 -27.97 5.79
CA TYR A 68 -4.09 -26.84 4.90
C TYR A 68 -2.95 -27.19 3.95
N LEU A 69 -3.23 -27.17 2.65
CA LEU A 69 -2.22 -27.28 1.61
C LEU A 69 -1.60 -25.90 1.35
N LEU A 70 -0.29 -25.79 1.53
CA LEU A 70 0.49 -24.61 1.17
C LEU A 70 0.82 -24.66 -0.33
N CYS A 71 0.53 -23.58 -1.04
CA CYS A 71 0.84 -23.43 -2.46
C CYS A 71 1.50 -22.09 -2.74
N VAL A 72 2.20 -22.00 -3.87
CA VAL A 72 2.54 -20.73 -4.52
C VAL A 72 1.52 -20.43 -5.61
N LEU A 73 0.90 -19.27 -5.52
CA LEU A 73 0.02 -18.69 -6.53
C LEU A 73 0.80 -17.64 -7.32
N ALA A 74 1.06 -17.92 -8.60
CA ALA A 74 1.53 -16.93 -9.56
C ALA A 74 0.37 -16.46 -10.45
N LYS A 75 0.26 -15.14 -10.64
CA LYS A 75 -0.80 -14.53 -11.44
C LYS A 75 -0.25 -13.36 -12.27
N ARG A 76 -0.77 -13.20 -13.48
CA ARG A 76 -0.40 -12.13 -14.42
C ARG A 76 -1.62 -11.26 -14.76
N ASN A 77 -1.59 -9.97 -14.43
CA ASN A 77 -2.69 -9.04 -14.68
C ASN A 77 -4.03 -9.38 -13.99
N TRP A 78 -3.99 -10.13 -12.89
CA TRP A 78 -5.17 -10.50 -12.10
C TRP A 78 -5.24 -9.75 -10.77
N ASP A 79 -6.44 -9.30 -10.40
CA ASP A 79 -6.76 -8.95 -9.01
C ASP A 79 -6.74 -10.21 -8.13
N THR A 80 -6.17 -10.10 -6.93
CA THR A 80 -6.01 -11.25 -6.02
C THR A 80 -7.35 -11.87 -5.63
N PHE A 81 -8.40 -11.08 -5.37
CA PHE A 81 -9.69 -11.65 -4.95
C PHE A 81 -10.46 -12.26 -6.12
N ILE A 82 -10.32 -11.70 -7.33
CA ILE A 82 -10.86 -12.31 -8.54
C ILE A 82 -10.15 -13.66 -8.79
N ALA A 83 -8.83 -13.73 -8.65
CA ALA A 83 -8.09 -14.99 -8.76
C ALA A 83 -8.57 -16.01 -7.73
N ILE A 84 -8.63 -15.65 -6.45
CA ILE A 84 -9.13 -16.52 -5.37
C ILE A 84 -10.54 -17.05 -5.66
N LYS A 85 -11.45 -16.19 -6.14
CA LYS A 85 -12.82 -16.61 -6.46
C LYS A 85 -12.85 -17.67 -7.57
N ASN A 86 -12.06 -17.50 -8.63
CA ASN A 86 -12.02 -18.44 -9.75
C ASN A 86 -11.34 -19.76 -9.34
N ILE A 87 -10.26 -19.69 -8.57
CA ILE A 87 -9.57 -20.86 -8.02
C ILE A 87 -10.51 -21.67 -7.13
N ALA A 88 -11.20 -21.01 -6.21
CA ALA A 88 -12.16 -21.66 -5.32
C ALA A 88 -13.29 -22.32 -6.10
N SER A 89 -13.79 -21.66 -7.16
CA SER A 89 -14.80 -22.24 -8.05
C SER A 89 -14.29 -23.48 -8.79
N SER A 90 -13.06 -23.47 -9.30
CA SER A 90 -12.46 -24.64 -9.97
C SER A 90 -12.26 -25.82 -9.02
N LEU A 91 -12.03 -25.55 -7.74
CA LEU A 91 -11.84 -26.56 -6.69
C LEU A 91 -13.14 -26.99 -6.01
N GLY A 92 -14.28 -26.37 -6.31
CA GLY A 92 -15.55 -26.67 -5.64
C GLY A 92 -15.60 -26.25 -4.15
N VAL A 93 -14.80 -25.27 -3.75
CA VAL A 93 -14.72 -24.79 -2.35
C VAL A 93 -15.17 -23.34 -2.19
N ALA A 94 -15.47 -22.93 -0.96
CA ALA A 94 -15.75 -21.54 -0.67
C ALA A 94 -14.47 -20.68 -0.77
N PRO A 95 -14.51 -19.43 -1.28
CA PRO A 95 -13.36 -18.54 -1.32
C PRO A 95 -12.69 -18.28 0.04
N SER A 96 -13.44 -18.43 1.14
CA SER A 96 -12.93 -18.33 2.51
C SER A 96 -11.98 -19.46 2.91
N LYS A 97 -11.97 -20.60 2.20
CA LYS A 97 -11.02 -21.70 2.41
C LYS A 97 -9.62 -21.38 1.86
N ILE A 98 -9.47 -20.31 1.08
CA ILE A 98 -8.19 -19.86 0.54
C ILE A 98 -7.71 -18.64 1.33
N GLN A 99 -6.57 -18.77 2.00
CA GLN A 99 -5.99 -17.70 2.82
C GLN A 99 -4.68 -17.20 2.21
N ILE A 100 -4.44 -15.90 2.38
CA ILE A 100 -3.28 -15.19 1.83
C ILE A 100 -2.58 -14.39 2.92
N ALA A 101 -1.27 -14.17 2.79
CA ALA A 101 -0.53 -13.29 3.71
C ALA A 101 -0.72 -11.80 3.37
N GLY A 102 -0.94 -11.48 2.09
CA GLY A 102 -1.24 -10.13 1.65
C GLY A 102 -1.70 -10.05 0.19
N ILE A 103 -2.33 -8.94 -0.17
CA ILE A 103 -2.74 -8.64 -1.55
C ILE A 103 -1.50 -8.18 -2.34
N LYS A 104 -1.44 -8.53 -3.63
CA LYS A 104 -0.36 -8.13 -4.55
C LYS A 104 -0.92 -7.27 -5.68
N ASP A 105 -0.06 -6.53 -6.37
CA ASP A 105 -0.45 -5.67 -7.50
C ASP A 105 -1.27 -6.44 -8.54
N ALA A 106 -2.36 -5.82 -9.02
CA ALA A 106 -3.18 -6.42 -10.07
C ALA A 106 -2.51 -6.31 -11.46
N LYS A 107 -1.93 -5.14 -11.78
CA LYS A 107 -1.20 -4.88 -13.04
C LYS A 107 0.28 -5.21 -12.86
N ALA A 108 0.58 -6.50 -12.78
CA ALA A 108 1.90 -7.04 -12.48
C ALA A 108 1.93 -8.55 -12.76
N LEU A 109 3.14 -9.11 -12.83
CA LEU A 109 3.38 -10.53 -12.65
C LEU A 109 3.72 -10.77 -11.17
N THR A 110 2.90 -11.50 -10.44
CA THR A 110 3.06 -11.62 -8.98
C THR A 110 3.04 -13.06 -8.53
N ALA A 111 3.89 -13.43 -7.58
CA ALA A 111 3.79 -14.68 -6.84
C ALA A 111 3.63 -14.45 -5.33
N GLN A 112 2.74 -15.21 -4.73
CA GLN A 112 2.45 -15.18 -3.31
C GLN A 112 2.12 -16.57 -2.78
N PHE A 113 2.35 -16.78 -1.49
CA PHE A 113 1.93 -18.01 -0.83
C PHE A 113 0.44 -17.93 -0.52
N ILE A 114 -0.22 -19.08 -0.63
CA ILE A 114 -1.60 -19.27 -0.22
C ILE A 114 -1.72 -20.58 0.56
N THR A 115 -2.67 -20.67 1.48
CA THR A 115 -3.10 -21.96 2.04
C THR A 115 -4.52 -22.26 1.61
N ILE A 116 -4.77 -23.49 1.18
CA ILE A 116 -6.08 -23.97 0.77
C ILE A 116 -6.49 -25.10 1.72
N GLU A 117 -7.66 -24.94 2.35
CA GLU A 117 -8.19 -25.90 3.32
C GLU A 117 -8.86 -27.11 2.64
N ASP A 118 -8.59 -28.32 3.15
CA ASP A 118 -9.15 -29.61 2.71
C ASP A 118 -8.99 -29.92 1.21
N ILE A 119 -7.81 -29.63 0.64
CA ILE A 119 -7.52 -29.83 -0.79
C ILE A 119 -6.21 -30.60 -0.95
N SER A 120 -6.15 -31.48 -1.96
CA SER A 120 -4.95 -32.25 -2.29
C SER A 120 -4.10 -31.60 -3.40
N PRO A 121 -2.79 -31.92 -3.49
CA PRO A 121 -1.95 -31.53 -4.63
C PRO A 121 -2.55 -31.92 -5.99
N ASP A 122 -3.22 -33.07 -6.09
CA ASP A 122 -3.85 -33.56 -7.32
C ASP A 122 -5.08 -32.73 -7.71
N ASP A 123 -5.77 -32.12 -6.75
CA ASP A 123 -6.87 -31.20 -7.07
C ASP A 123 -6.35 -29.87 -7.59
N VAL A 124 -5.22 -29.39 -7.05
CA VAL A 124 -4.56 -28.17 -7.52
C VAL A 124 -4.02 -28.34 -8.95
N SER A 125 -3.48 -29.51 -9.29
CA SER A 125 -2.93 -29.77 -10.63
C SER A 125 -3.98 -29.75 -11.75
N LYS A 126 -5.26 -29.96 -11.41
CA LYS A 126 -6.41 -29.90 -12.35
C LYS A 126 -6.83 -28.46 -12.69
N ILE A 127 -6.34 -27.45 -11.97
CA ILE A 127 -6.74 -26.07 -12.19
C ILE A 127 -6.15 -25.55 -13.51
N CYS A 128 -7.02 -25.28 -14.47
CA CYS A 128 -6.65 -24.64 -15.74
C CYS A 128 -7.24 -23.23 -15.82
N LEU A 129 -6.45 -22.23 -15.44
CA LEU A 129 -6.83 -20.82 -15.51
C LEU A 129 -5.78 -20.06 -16.31
N LYS A 130 -6.22 -19.33 -17.34
CA LYS A 130 -5.31 -18.49 -18.13
C LYS A 130 -4.63 -17.46 -17.23
N ASP A 131 -3.31 -17.31 -17.41
CA ASP A 131 -2.49 -16.32 -16.69
C ASP A 131 -2.43 -16.53 -15.16
N VAL A 132 -2.82 -17.71 -14.68
CA VAL A 132 -2.75 -18.12 -13.26
C VAL A 132 -2.10 -19.50 -13.18
N LYS A 133 -1.09 -19.64 -12.31
CA LYS A 133 -0.43 -20.91 -12.01
C LYS A 133 -0.44 -21.14 -10.51
N ILE A 134 -0.70 -22.36 -10.09
CA ILE A 134 -0.63 -22.77 -8.69
C ILE A 134 0.27 -23.98 -8.58
N HIS A 135 1.20 -23.93 -7.64
CA HIS A 135 2.11 -25.03 -7.38
C HIS A 135 2.03 -25.45 -5.91
N PRO A 136 1.65 -26.72 -5.61
CA PRO A 136 1.60 -27.22 -4.25
C PRO A 136 3.02 -27.43 -3.68
N LEU A 137 3.24 -27.04 -2.43
CA LEU A 137 4.52 -27.18 -1.71
C LEU A 137 4.46 -28.23 -0.60
N GLY A 138 3.27 -28.57 -0.12
CA GLY A 138 3.04 -29.52 0.97
C GLY A 138 2.06 -28.98 1.99
N TYR A 139 1.83 -29.74 3.05
CA TYR A 139 0.81 -29.44 4.07
C TYR A 139 1.39 -28.71 5.28
N VAL A 140 0.61 -27.77 5.81
CA VAL A 140 0.93 -27.01 7.01
C VAL A 140 -0.20 -27.08 8.04
N ARG A 141 0.13 -26.94 9.33
CA ARG A 141 -0.84 -27.03 10.43
C ARG A 141 -1.75 -25.81 10.56
N ASN A 142 -1.30 -24.65 10.11
CA ASN A 142 -1.99 -23.38 10.30
C ASN A 142 -2.27 -22.72 8.96
N LYS A 143 -3.43 -22.07 8.86
CA LYS A 143 -3.73 -21.18 7.74
C LYS A 143 -2.76 -20.02 7.66
N LEU A 144 -2.47 -19.60 6.44
CA LEU A 144 -1.64 -18.43 6.19
C LEU A 144 -2.36 -17.16 6.69
N SER A 145 -1.57 -16.21 7.18
CA SER A 145 -2.05 -14.92 7.64
C SER A 145 -0.97 -13.86 7.40
N SER A 146 -1.35 -12.59 7.55
CA SER A 146 -0.40 -11.47 7.39
C SER A 146 0.81 -11.53 8.34
N TYR A 147 0.73 -12.30 9.44
CA TYR A 147 1.84 -12.52 10.36
C TYR A 147 3.06 -13.12 9.67
N TYR A 148 2.85 -14.04 8.73
CA TYR A 148 3.92 -14.76 8.03
C TYR A 148 4.60 -13.95 6.95
N LEU A 149 4.02 -12.82 6.50
CA LEU A 149 4.61 -11.97 5.50
C LEU A 149 5.77 -11.16 6.10
N LEU A 150 6.97 -11.38 5.59
CA LEU A 150 8.14 -10.57 5.94
C LEU A 150 8.24 -9.36 5.01
N SER A 151 8.38 -9.63 3.71
CA SER A 151 8.67 -8.62 2.72
C SER A 151 8.16 -9.04 1.34
N ASN A 152 8.28 -8.13 0.38
CA ASN A 152 8.08 -8.44 -1.03
C ASN A 152 9.35 -8.04 -1.77
N ASN A 153 9.85 -8.93 -2.61
CA ASN A 153 10.90 -8.64 -3.57
C ASN A 153 10.27 -8.11 -4.85
N PHE A 154 10.79 -7.00 -5.33
CA PHE A 154 10.34 -6.33 -6.55
C PHE A 154 11.44 -6.45 -7.59
N THR A 155 11.07 -6.81 -8.82
CA THR A 155 11.91 -6.61 -10.01
C THR A 155 11.12 -5.75 -10.98
N ILE A 156 11.63 -4.54 -11.25
CA ILE A 156 10.90 -3.49 -11.96
C ILE A 156 11.73 -2.98 -13.13
N THR A 157 11.10 -2.92 -14.30
CA THR A 157 11.65 -2.25 -15.48
C THR A 157 11.08 -0.85 -15.57
N ILE A 158 11.97 0.14 -15.54
CA ILE A 158 11.65 1.54 -15.84
C ILE A 158 11.98 1.78 -17.31
N ASN A 159 10.97 2.04 -18.12
CA ASN A 159 11.11 2.22 -19.55
C ASN A 159 11.08 3.70 -19.95
N GLY A 160 11.51 4.02 -21.16
CA GLY A 160 11.35 5.33 -21.79
C GLY A 160 12.25 6.42 -21.19
N ILE A 161 13.38 6.05 -20.61
CA ILE A 161 14.32 6.95 -19.96
C ILE A 161 15.06 7.78 -21.02
N ARG A 162 15.07 9.10 -20.86
CA ARG A 162 15.67 10.06 -21.81
C ARG A 162 17.04 10.55 -21.36
N HIS A 163 17.82 9.66 -20.76
CA HIS A 163 19.18 9.94 -20.30
C HIS A 163 20.15 8.89 -20.85
N ALA A 164 21.42 9.26 -21.00
CA ALA A 164 22.47 8.32 -21.37
C ALA A 164 22.67 7.27 -20.27
N LYS A 165 23.17 6.08 -20.64
CA LYS A 165 23.35 4.94 -19.72
C LYS A 165 24.14 5.31 -18.45
N SER A 166 25.26 6.01 -18.61
CA SER A 166 26.11 6.45 -17.49
C SER A 166 25.38 7.37 -16.51
N MET A 167 24.57 8.30 -17.03
CA MET A 167 23.77 9.21 -16.22
C MET A 167 22.65 8.49 -15.46
N VAL A 168 21.98 7.51 -16.10
CA VAL A 168 20.97 6.67 -15.45
C VAL A 168 21.57 5.90 -14.29
N GLN A 169 22.71 5.25 -14.51
CA GLN A 169 23.41 4.50 -13.48
C GLN A 169 23.78 5.39 -12.29
N ARG A 170 24.47 6.51 -12.56
CA ARG A 170 24.90 7.46 -11.52
C ARG A 170 23.73 7.97 -10.67
N GLN A 171 22.64 8.42 -11.31
CA GLN A 171 21.48 8.96 -10.60
C GLN A 171 20.78 7.91 -9.71
N ILE A 172 20.70 6.66 -10.17
CA ILE A 172 20.15 5.56 -9.37
C ILE A 172 21.04 5.30 -8.14
N GLU A 173 22.36 5.20 -8.35
CA GLU A 173 23.34 4.95 -7.29
C GLU A 173 23.35 6.09 -6.25
N GLU A 174 23.33 7.35 -6.68
CA GLU A 174 23.20 8.53 -5.82
C GLU A 174 21.92 8.46 -4.96
N THR A 175 20.77 8.17 -5.57
CA THR A 175 19.49 8.04 -4.85
C THR A 175 19.54 6.95 -3.79
N VAL A 176 20.16 5.79 -4.11
CA VAL A 176 20.30 4.68 -3.17
C VAL A 176 21.27 5.00 -2.03
N ALA A 177 22.34 5.75 -2.31
CA ALA A 177 23.26 6.24 -1.29
C ALA A 177 22.54 7.20 -0.33
N GLU A 178 21.73 8.13 -0.85
CA GLU A 178 20.93 9.04 -0.04
C GLU A 178 19.90 8.30 0.83
N PHE A 179 19.25 7.24 0.33
CA PHE A 179 18.41 6.39 1.18
C PHE A 179 19.18 5.80 2.36
N LYS A 180 20.41 5.32 2.16
CA LYS A 180 21.23 4.81 3.25
C LYS A 180 21.56 5.90 4.26
N ALA A 181 21.92 7.10 3.78
CA ALA A 181 22.26 8.25 4.61
C ALA A 181 21.10 8.68 5.53
N ILE A 182 19.86 8.60 5.06
CA ILE A 182 18.67 8.96 5.86
C ILE A 182 18.05 7.76 6.62
N GLY A 183 18.73 6.61 6.66
CA GLY A 183 18.30 5.43 7.44
C GLY A 183 17.27 4.52 6.75
N GLY A 184 17.02 4.74 5.46
CA GLY A 184 16.19 3.90 4.60
C GLY A 184 15.32 4.69 3.63
N VAL A 185 14.31 4.01 3.08
CA VAL A 185 13.29 4.63 2.23
C VAL A 185 12.28 5.34 3.13
N PRO A 186 11.90 6.60 2.86
CA PRO A 186 10.82 7.26 3.60
C PRO A 186 9.51 6.48 3.45
N ASN A 187 8.89 6.11 4.55
CA ASN A 187 7.82 5.10 4.57
C ASN A 187 6.42 5.68 4.28
N PHE A 188 6.34 6.59 3.31
CA PHE A 188 5.08 7.17 2.85
C PHE A 188 4.07 6.10 2.42
N PHE A 189 2.78 6.41 2.55
CA PHE A 189 1.73 5.67 1.86
C PHE A 189 1.70 6.06 0.39
N GLY A 190 1.82 5.07 -0.50
CA GLY A 190 1.86 5.30 -1.94
C GLY A 190 0.50 5.61 -2.58
N HIS A 191 0.53 6.00 -3.86
CA HIS A 191 -0.60 6.39 -4.70
C HIS A 191 -1.81 5.45 -4.59
N GLN A 192 -1.56 4.14 -4.60
CA GLN A 192 -2.57 3.09 -4.55
C GLN A 192 -3.44 3.15 -3.28
N ARG A 193 -2.90 3.64 -2.15
CA ARG A 193 -3.63 3.75 -0.88
C ARG A 193 -4.81 4.72 -0.98
N PHE A 194 -4.71 5.71 -1.86
CA PHE A 194 -5.67 6.79 -2.00
C PHE A 194 -6.63 6.59 -3.18
N GLY A 195 -6.37 5.59 -4.03
CA GLY A 195 -7.06 5.32 -5.28
C GLY A 195 -6.33 5.92 -6.48
N THR A 196 -5.95 5.10 -7.47
CA THR A 196 -5.18 5.55 -8.64
C THR A 196 -6.03 6.33 -9.64
N ILE A 197 -7.25 5.85 -9.92
CA ILE A 197 -8.18 6.50 -10.87
C ILE A 197 -8.86 7.73 -10.23
N ARG A 198 -9.30 7.56 -8.97
CA ARG A 198 -10.00 8.57 -8.18
C ARG A 198 -9.30 8.69 -6.81
N PRO A 199 -8.33 9.60 -6.64
CA PRO A 199 -7.57 9.77 -5.40
C PRO A 199 -8.41 10.49 -4.33
N ILE A 200 -9.52 9.88 -3.91
CA ILE A 200 -10.52 10.49 -3.02
C ILE A 200 -10.72 9.74 -1.71
N THR A 201 -10.11 8.57 -1.55
CA THR A 201 -10.38 7.67 -0.40
C THR A 201 -10.12 8.37 0.95
N HIS A 202 -9.03 9.13 1.05
CA HIS A 202 -8.70 9.91 2.26
C HIS A 202 -9.64 11.12 2.45
N LEU A 203 -10.15 11.72 1.38
CA LEU A 203 -11.10 12.82 1.46
C LEU A 203 -12.46 12.34 1.98
N VAL A 204 -12.91 11.14 1.56
CA VAL A 204 -14.09 10.49 2.15
C VAL A 204 -13.83 10.24 3.64
N GLY A 205 -12.67 9.68 3.99
CA GLY A 205 -12.25 9.47 5.38
C GLY A 205 -12.25 10.75 6.23
N LYS A 206 -11.76 11.86 5.69
CA LYS A 206 -11.76 13.19 6.34
C LYS A 206 -13.18 13.58 6.74
N TYR A 207 -14.13 13.49 5.82
CA TYR A 207 -15.52 13.84 6.11
C TYR A 207 -16.18 12.87 7.10
N LEU A 208 -15.83 11.58 7.07
CA LEU A 208 -16.32 10.63 8.08
C LEU A 208 -15.82 10.97 9.49
N VAL A 209 -14.52 11.28 9.64
CA VAL A 209 -13.91 11.68 10.91
C VAL A 209 -14.54 12.96 11.45
N LYS A 210 -14.89 13.91 10.59
CA LYS A 210 -15.61 15.13 10.97
C LYS A 210 -17.10 14.93 11.25
N GLY A 211 -17.63 13.72 11.09
CA GLY A 211 -19.08 13.45 11.22
C GLY A 211 -19.93 13.99 10.06
N GLU A 212 -19.32 14.46 8.98
CA GLU A 212 -19.97 15.05 7.81
C GLU A 212 -20.38 13.96 6.79
N PHE A 213 -21.18 12.98 7.21
CA PHE A 213 -21.53 11.78 6.42
C PHE A 213 -22.14 12.12 5.05
N ARG A 214 -23.00 13.14 4.96
CA ARG A 214 -23.55 13.59 3.67
C ARG A 214 -22.45 13.97 2.69
N LYS A 215 -21.46 14.75 3.13
CA LYS A 215 -20.32 15.14 2.28
C LYS A 215 -19.47 13.93 1.92
N ALA A 216 -19.22 13.02 2.87
CA ALA A 216 -18.46 11.78 2.60
C ALA A 216 -19.12 10.93 1.51
N VAL A 217 -20.43 10.67 1.64
CA VAL A 217 -21.20 9.88 0.68
C VAL A 217 -21.30 10.56 -0.68
N MET A 218 -21.66 11.85 -0.70
CA MET A 218 -21.76 12.59 -1.96
C MET A 218 -20.42 12.74 -2.66
N LEU A 219 -19.31 12.86 -1.92
CA LEU A 219 -17.98 12.84 -2.50
C LEU A 219 -17.68 11.51 -3.18
N PHE A 220 -17.97 10.39 -2.50
CA PHE A 220 -17.76 9.05 -3.05
C PHE A 220 -18.60 8.81 -4.31
N LEU A 221 -19.89 9.18 -4.26
CA LEU A 221 -20.84 8.97 -5.34
C LEU A 221 -20.66 9.95 -6.50
N ALA A 222 -20.50 11.24 -6.24
CA ALA A 222 -20.67 12.28 -7.25
C ALA A 222 -19.38 12.99 -7.71
N LYS A 223 -18.23 12.85 -7.02
CA LYS A 223 -17.00 13.54 -7.46
C LYS A 223 -16.41 12.88 -8.72
N PRO A 224 -16.40 13.55 -9.89
CA PRO A 224 -15.81 12.97 -11.09
C PRO A 224 -14.27 13.01 -11.07
N SER A 225 -13.65 12.17 -11.88
CA SER A 225 -12.23 12.20 -12.23
C SER A 225 -12.03 12.23 -13.74
N ARG A 226 -10.96 12.90 -14.17
CA ARG A 226 -10.55 12.92 -15.59
C ARG A 226 -9.99 11.58 -16.08
N ASN A 227 -9.66 10.69 -15.16
CA ASN A 227 -9.05 9.39 -15.46
C ASN A 227 -10.06 8.23 -15.45
N GLU A 228 -11.33 8.48 -15.09
CA GLU A 228 -12.37 7.43 -15.11
C GLU A 228 -13.09 7.36 -16.46
N HIS A 229 -13.80 6.25 -16.68
CA HIS A 229 -14.59 6.01 -17.90
C HIS A 229 -15.59 7.17 -18.15
N PRO A 230 -15.77 7.63 -19.40
CA PRO A 230 -16.64 8.76 -19.71
C PRO A 230 -18.07 8.63 -19.18
N GLU A 231 -18.65 7.42 -19.26
CA GLU A 231 -20.01 7.16 -18.74
C GLU A 231 -20.10 7.33 -17.22
N SER A 232 -19.16 6.73 -16.47
CA SER A 232 -19.08 6.90 -15.02
C SER A 232 -18.95 8.38 -14.66
N ARG A 233 -18.07 9.11 -15.36
CA ARG A 233 -17.86 10.55 -15.14
C ARG A 233 -19.15 11.35 -15.33
N LYS A 234 -19.86 11.10 -16.43
CA LYS A 234 -21.13 11.79 -16.75
C LYS A 234 -22.21 11.48 -15.71
N ALA A 235 -22.36 10.21 -15.33
CA ALA A 235 -23.33 9.80 -14.31
C ALA A 235 -23.06 10.49 -12.95
N ARG A 236 -21.80 10.57 -12.53
CA ARG A 236 -21.40 11.26 -11.30
C ARG A 236 -21.66 12.77 -11.34
N GLN A 237 -21.32 13.43 -12.45
CA GLN A 237 -21.58 14.86 -12.65
C GLN A 237 -23.08 15.18 -12.57
N LYS A 238 -23.91 14.34 -13.19
CA LYS A 238 -25.36 14.49 -13.16
C LYS A 238 -25.94 14.25 -11.77
N LEU A 239 -25.47 13.24 -11.05
CA LEU A 239 -25.85 13.05 -9.64
C LEU A 239 -25.43 14.26 -8.78
N GLY A 240 -24.24 14.82 -9.01
CA GLY A 240 -23.74 15.96 -8.25
C GLY A 240 -24.59 17.23 -8.41
N SER A 241 -25.16 17.44 -9.60
CA SER A 241 -26.03 18.60 -9.90
C SER A 241 -27.48 18.37 -9.50
N THR A 242 -28.03 17.18 -9.75
CA THR A 242 -29.46 16.91 -9.56
C THR A 242 -29.80 16.39 -8.16
N GLN A 243 -28.87 15.69 -7.51
CA GLN A 243 -29.12 14.89 -6.30
C GLN A 243 -30.32 13.93 -6.40
N ASN A 244 -30.72 13.57 -7.62
CA ASN A 244 -31.79 12.61 -7.86
C ASN A 244 -31.20 11.18 -7.79
N PHE A 245 -31.36 10.52 -6.65
CA PHE A 245 -30.77 9.20 -6.39
C PHE A 245 -31.45 8.06 -7.16
N GLU A 246 -32.74 8.17 -7.43
CA GLU A 246 -33.51 7.19 -8.20
C GLU A 246 -33.03 7.16 -9.65
N LYS A 247 -32.99 8.33 -10.30
CA LYS A 247 -32.45 8.48 -11.65
C LYS A 247 -30.97 8.11 -11.73
N ALA A 248 -30.18 8.45 -10.71
CA ALA A 248 -28.79 8.03 -10.65
C ALA A 248 -28.64 6.51 -10.56
N LEU A 249 -29.53 5.80 -9.85
CA LEU A 249 -29.49 4.34 -9.78
C LEU A 249 -29.74 3.68 -11.14
N GLU A 250 -30.56 4.30 -11.99
CA GLU A 250 -30.77 3.84 -13.36
C GLU A 250 -29.55 4.08 -14.24
N GLU A 251 -28.97 5.29 -14.15
CA GLU A 251 -27.90 5.74 -15.05
C GLU A 251 -26.49 5.28 -14.65
N PHE A 252 -26.26 4.94 -13.38
CA PHE A 252 -24.95 4.50 -12.92
C PHE A 252 -24.56 3.15 -13.54
N PRO A 253 -23.39 3.04 -14.20
CA PRO A 253 -22.95 1.79 -14.80
C PRO A 253 -22.89 0.61 -13.82
N LYS A 254 -23.23 -0.60 -14.28
CA LYS A 254 -23.35 -1.81 -13.43
C LYS A 254 -22.05 -2.15 -12.67
N GLN A 255 -20.90 -1.82 -13.24
CA GLN A 255 -19.58 -2.03 -12.63
C GLN A 255 -19.34 -1.16 -11.38
N LEU A 256 -20.09 -0.07 -11.18
CA LEU A 256 -20.04 0.76 -9.98
C LEU A 256 -20.88 0.14 -8.86
N HIS A 257 -20.55 -1.10 -8.50
CA HIS A 257 -21.36 -1.94 -7.62
C HIS A 257 -21.62 -1.26 -6.26
N TYR A 258 -20.57 -0.74 -5.61
CA TYR A 258 -20.68 -0.13 -4.29
C TYR A 258 -21.47 1.18 -4.33
N GLU A 259 -21.28 1.99 -5.36
CA GLU A 259 -22.06 3.21 -5.57
C GLU A 259 -23.55 2.88 -5.76
N ARG A 260 -23.87 1.88 -6.58
CA ARG A 260 -25.25 1.43 -6.81
C ARG A 260 -25.90 0.87 -5.55
N VAL A 261 -25.14 0.18 -4.69
CA VAL A 261 -25.62 -0.29 -3.38
C VAL A 261 -26.06 0.88 -2.50
N MET A 262 -25.27 1.95 -2.44
CA MET A 262 -25.61 3.15 -1.67
C MET A 262 -26.78 3.91 -2.30
N LEU A 263 -26.80 4.06 -3.63
CA LEU A 263 -27.87 4.73 -4.37
C LEU A 263 -29.21 4.04 -4.18
N ARG A 264 -29.24 2.70 -4.15
CA ARG A 264 -30.46 1.95 -3.86
C ARG A 264 -31.04 2.29 -2.49
N HIS A 265 -30.19 2.46 -1.48
CA HIS A 265 -30.62 2.90 -0.15
C HIS A 265 -31.14 4.34 -0.19
N LEU A 266 -30.42 5.26 -0.84
CA LEU A 266 -30.79 6.68 -0.91
C LEU A 266 -32.03 6.94 -1.78
N ALA A 267 -32.29 6.13 -2.80
CA ALA A 267 -33.53 6.21 -3.57
C ALA A 267 -34.76 5.95 -2.69
N GLN A 268 -34.64 5.07 -1.70
CA GLN A 268 -35.71 4.77 -0.74
C GLN A 268 -35.71 5.73 0.47
N LYS A 269 -34.53 6.18 0.91
CA LYS A 269 -34.32 7.02 2.11
C LYS A 269 -33.36 8.17 1.80
N GLN A 270 -33.87 9.22 1.15
CA GLN A 270 -33.06 10.30 0.54
C GLN A 270 -32.10 11.02 1.48
N ASN A 271 -32.38 11.05 2.79
CA ASN A 271 -31.56 11.75 3.79
C ASN A 271 -30.73 10.82 4.68
N ASP A 272 -30.82 9.50 4.51
CA ASP A 272 -30.12 8.53 5.35
C ASP A 272 -28.73 8.18 4.78
N PHE A 273 -27.82 9.16 4.80
CA PHE A 273 -26.44 8.99 4.33
C PHE A 273 -25.62 8.04 5.21
N ILE A 274 -25.91 7.98 6.51
CA ILE A 274 -25.25 7.05 7.43
C ILE A 274 -25.64 5.62 7.06
N GLY A 275 -26.94 5.34 6.93
CA GLY A 275 -27.44 4.03 6.52
C GLY A 275 -26.95 3.63 5.14
N ALA A 276 -26.89 4.57 4.19
CA ALA A 276 -26.33 4.31 2.86
C ALA A 276 -24.86 3.88 2.93
N PHE A 277 -24.04 4.57 3.72
CA PHE A 277 -22.63 4.21 3.92
C PHE A 277 -22.48 2.86 4.63
N GLN A 278 -23.34 2.55 5.61
CA GLN A 278 -23.34 1.26 6.30
C GLN A 278 -23.69 0.07 5.41
N LYS A 279 -24.28 0.29 4.22
CA LYS A 279 -24.48 -0.78 3.22
C LYS A 279 -23.19 -1.28 2.58
N LEU A 280 -22.10 -0.51 2.69
CA LEU A 280 -20.80 -0.96 2.21
C LEU A 280 -20.23 -2.08 3.12
N PRO A 281 -19.42 -3.02 2.60
CA PRO A 281 -18.72 -3.97 3.46
C PRO A 281 -17.85 -3.25 4.51
N VAL A 282 -17.85 -3.73 5.76
CA VAL A 282 -17.13 -3.08 6.88
C VAL A 282 -15.65 -2.81 6.56
N LYS A 283 -14.98 -3.73 5.85
CA LYS A 283 -13.58 -3.55 5.41
C LYS A 283 -13.40 -2.34 4.48
N LEU A 284 -14.36 -2.09 3.60
CA LEU A 284 -14.36 -0.91 2.71
C LEU A 284 -14.67 0.36 3.50
N GLN A 285 -15.59 0.31 4.47
CA GLN A 285 -15.85 1.44 5.35
C GLN A 285 -14.59 1.86 6.13
N LEU A 286 -13.89 0.90 6.73
CA LEU A 286 -12.61 1.10 7.43
C LEU A 286 -11.52 1.65 6.52
N LEU A 287 -11.50 1.25 5.24
CA LEU A 287 -10.49 1.72 4.27
C LEU A 287 -10.48 3.25 4.16
N PHE A 288 -11.65 3.90 4.13
CA PHE A 288 -11.74 5.36 4.02
C PHE A 288 -11.10 6.06 5.23
N LEU A 289 -11.45 5.62 6.44
CA LEU A 289 -10.89 6.18 7.67
C LEU A 289 -9.38 5.97 7.74
N GLN A 290 -8.92 4.75 7.44
CA GLN A 290 -7.49 4.45 7.45
C GLN A 290 -6.72 5.18 6.33
N ALA A 291 -7.35 5.50 5.20
CA ALA A 291 -6.72 6.31 4.17
C ALA A 291 -6.55 7.76 4.64
N TYR A 292 -7.45 8.29 5.46
CA TYR A 292 -7.23 9.61 6.07
C TYR A 292 -6.10 9.59 7.10
N GLN A 293 -5.98 8.53 7.91
CA GLN A 293 -4.80 8.33 8.78
C GLN A 293 -3.50 8.28 7.95
N SER A 294 -3.53 7.60 6.79
CA SER A 294 -2.40 7.56 5.85
C SER A 294 -2.04 8.95 5.29
N TYR A 295 -3.04 9.78 4.99
CA TYR A 295 -2.83 11.15 4.52
C TYR A 295 -2.15 12.02 5.58
N LEU A 296 -2.64 11.98 6.83
CA LEU A 296 -2.05 12.72 7.95
C LEU A 296 -0.61 12.27 8.21
N PHE A 297 -0.36 10.96 8.23
CA PHE A 297 1.00 10.42 8.35
C PHE A 297 1.94 10.94 7.25
N ASN A 298 1.48 10.97 6.01
CA ASN A 298 2.27 11.52 4.91
C ASN A 298 2.59 13.00 5.15
N ARG A 299 1.63 13.80 5.64
CA ARG A 299 1.89 15.21 6.00
C ARG A 299 2.87 15.35 7.15
N PHE A 300 2.75 14.55 8.22
CA PHE A 300 3.68 14.55 9.35
C PHE A 300 5.12 14.24 8.90
N LEU A 301 5.29 13.19 8.09
CA LEU A 301 6.59 12.81 7.57
C LEU A 301 7.16 13.87 6.60
N SER A 302 6.31 14.45 5.74
CA SER A 302 6.73 15.53 4.85
C SER A 302 7.18 16.76 5.62
N ALA A 303 6.43 17.15 6.66
CA ALA A 303 6.76 18.29 7.49
C ALA A 303 8.03 18.06 8.32
N ARG A 304 8.26 16.83 8.83
CA ARG A 304 9.53 16.48 9.49
C ARG A 304 10.72 16.74 8.56
N ILE A 305 10.68 16.19 7.35
CA ILE A 305 11.74 16.36 6.34
C ILE A 305 11.91 17.84 5.98
N LYS A 306 10.80 18.57 5.77
CA LYS A 306 10.83 20.00 5.41
C LYS A 306 11.48 20.86 6.49
N ASN A 307 11.31 20.51 7.76
CA ASN A 307 11.92 21.19 8.90
C ASN A 307 13.34 20.70 9.22
N GLY A 308 13.95 19.85 8.38
CA GLY A 308 15.33 19.41 8.54
C GLY A 308 15.56 18.41 9.68
N LEU A 309 14.50 17.86 10.27
CA LEU A 309 14.62 16.86 11.33
C LEU A 309 15.10 15.51 10.74
N PRO A 310 16.10 14.85 11.35
CA PRO A 310 16.66 13.61 10.82
C PRO A 310 15.66 12.45 10.86
N LEU A 311 15.78 11.52 9.91
CA LEU A 311 14.97 10.30 9.83
C LEU A 311 15.70 9.06 10.37
N ASN A 312 17.02 9.14 10.51
CA ASN A 312 17.93 8.13 11.04
C ASN A 312 18.41 8.41 12.47
N ASP A 313 17.86 9.45 13.10
CA ASP A 313 18.11 9.80 14.50
C ASP A 313 16.80 10.24 15.15
N VAL A 314 16.85 10.51 16.44
CA VAL A 314 15.72 10.84 17.30
C VAL A 314 15.99 12.06 18.16
N GLU A 315 14.92 12.79 18.43
CA GLU A 315 14.88 13.93 19.33
C GLU A 315 13.97 13.65 20.53
N ILE A 316 14.09 14.47 21.58
CA ILE A 316 13.20 14.39 22.75
C ILE A 316 11.74 14.57 22.28
N GLY A 317 10.89 13.64 22.70
CA GLY A 317 9.48 13.59 22.36
C GLY A 317 9.12 12.76 21.13
N ASP A 318 10.12 12.32 20.34
CA ASP A 318 9.89 11.38 19.24
C ASP A 318 9.35 10.04 19.76
N HIS A 319 8.56 9.37 18.93
CA HIS A 319 8.19 7.98 19.19
C HIS A 319 9.20 7.03 18.53
N VAL A 320 9.52 5.94 19.23
CA VAL A 320 10.37 4.87 18.70
C VAL A 320 9.72 3.50 18.88
N VAL A 321 9.99 2.61 17.95
CA VAL A 321 9.51 1.22 17.96
C VAL A 321 10.71 0.28 17.91
N ARG A 322 10.71 -0.76 18.74
CA ARG A 322 11.74 -1.81 18.72
C ARG A 322 11.61 -2.65 17.45
N ILE A 323 12.74 -3.02 16.86
CA ILE A 323 12.82 -3.95 15.74
C ILE A 323 13.07 -5.36 16.28
N GLU A 324 12.24 -6.32 15.86
CA GLU A 324 12.37 -7.73 16.21
C GLU A 324 13.50 -8.40 15.43
N ARG A 325 13.90 -9.62 15.81
CA ARG A 325 14.93 -10.39 15.09
C ARG A 325 14.57 -10.65 13.62
N SER A 326 13.27 -10.70 13.31
CA SER A 326 12.74 -10.80 11.95
C SER A 326 12.99 -9.55 11.11
N GLY A 327 13.39 -8.42 11.71
CA GLY A 327 13.50 -7.12 11.04
C GLY A 327 12.19 -6.33 10.98
N LEU A 328 11.10 -6.87 11.56
CA LEU A 328 9.80 -6.21 11.61
C LEU A 328 9.65 -5.36 12.89
N PRO A 329 8.85 -4.27 12.85
CA PRO A 329 8.56 -3.49 14.04
C PRO A 329 7.70 -4.29 15.03
N SER A 330 8.08 -4.23 16.31
CA SER A 330 7.33 -4.86 17.39
C SER A 330 5.99 -4.15 17.60
N PRO A 331 4.87 -4.89 17.72
CA PRO A 331 3.55 -4.29 17.92
C PRO A 331 3.32 -3.77 19.35
N THR A 332 4.13 -4.20 20.32
CA THR A 332 3.94 -3.90 21.74
C THR A 332 5.08 -3.08 22.35
N LEU A 333 6.29 -3.21 21.82
CA LEU A 333 7.48 -2.56 22.37
C LEU A 333 7.76 -1.23 21.67
N GLN A 334 7.05 -0.20 22.14
CA GLN A 334 7.16 1.19 21.68
C GLN A 334 7.32 2.12 22.89
N THR A 335 8.03 3.23 22.70
CA THR A 335 8.20 4.26 23.74
C THR A 335 8.33 5.65 23.12
N GLN A 336 8.23 6.68 23.96
CA GLN A 336 8.51 8.06 23.60
C GLN A 336 9.83 8.49 24.24
N VAL A 337 10.66 9.18 23.47
CA VAL A 337 11.99 9.65 23.91
C VAL A 337 11.82 10.75 24.96
N SER A 338 12.53 10.60 26.07
CA SER A 338 12.67 11.59 27.15
C SER A 338 14.14 12.02 27.30
N SER A 339 14.41 13.08 28.05
CA SER A 339 15.75 13.54 28.40
C SER A 339 16.61 12.43 29.01
N GLU A 340 16.03 11.62 29.89
CA GLU A 340 16.74 10.56 30.62
C GLU A 340 17.08 9.37 29.72
N THR A 341 16.25 9.10 28.72
CA THR A 341 16.39 7.94 27.82
C THR A 341 17.10 8.24 26.50
N LEU A 342 17.32 9.53 26.18
CA LEU A 342 17.77 9.97 24.85
C LEU A 342 19.05 9.26 24.41
N SER A 343 20.08 9.24 25.26
CA SER A 343 21.38 8.64 24.93
C SER A 343 21.29 7.14 24.66
N ASP A 344 20.53 6.38 25.46
CA ASP A 344 20.34 4.93 25.25
C ASP A 344 19.52 4.65 23.99
N ILE A 345 18.42 5.39 23.77
CA ILE A 345 17.57 5.19 22.60
C ILE A 345 18.33 5.55 21.33
N ARG A 346 19.06 6.67 21.30
CA ARG A 346 19.90 7.07 20.17
C ARG A 346 20.91 5.97 19.82
N ARG A 347 21.62 5.42 20.82
CA ARG A 347 22.51 4.27 20.62
C ARG A 347 21.78 3.09 19.98
N ARG A 348 20.60 2.71 20.49
CA ARG A 348 19.80 1.60 19.94
C ARG A 348 19.27 1.86 18.53
N VAL A 349 19.01 3.13 18.18
CA VAL A 349 18.65 3.54 16.82
C VAL A 349 19.83 3.35 15.87
N GLN A 350 21.03 3.79 16.28
CA GLN A 350 22.25 3.57 15.50
C GLN A 350 22.60 2.09 15.32
N GLU A 351 22.35 1.27 16.34
CA GLU A 351 22.49 -0.21 16.27
C GLU A 351 21.36 -0.90 15.47
N GLY A 352 20.36 -0.15 14.99
CA GLY A 352 19.21 -0.69 14.25
C GLY A 352 18.21 -1.49 15.10
N LYS A 353 18.34 -1.50 16.43
CA LYS A 353 17.44 -2.20 17.37
C LYS A 353 16.14 -1.43 17.62
N MET A 354 16.13 -0.12 17.39
CA MET A 354 14.96 0.74 17.44
C MET A 354 14.91 1.63 16.20
N LYS A 355 13.72 2.08 15.82
CA LYS A 355 13.54 3.05 14.73
C LYS A 355 12.52 4.12 15.09
N LEU A 356 12.76 5.34 14.60
CA LEU A 356 11.82 6.44 14.62
C LEU A 356 10.48 6.04 14.01
N ALA A 357 9.40 6.40 14.71
CA ALA A 357 8.04 6.18 14.26
C ALA A 357 7.21 7.45 14.43
N LEU A 358 6.24 7.62 13.53
CA LEU A 358 5.26 8.70 13.57
C LEU A 358 3.86 8.10 13.78
N PRO A 359 2.92 8.86 14.37
CA PRO A 359 1.60 8.34 14.66
C PRO A 359 0.74 8.19 13.40
N LEU A 360 0.05 7.06 13.32
CA LEU A 360 -1.25 6.95 12.68
C LEU A 360 -2.28 7.35 13.73
N ILE A 361 -2.65 8.63 13.74
CA ILE A 361 -3.53 9.22 14.75
C ILE A 361 -4.85 8.46 14.84
N GLY A 362 -5.28 8.18 16.07
CA GLY A 362 -6.59 7.63 16.38
C GLY A 362 -6.91 7.89 17.84
N PHE A 363 -8.09 7.48 18.31
CA PHE A 363 -8.59 7.90 19.62
C PHE A 363 -7.75 7.41 20.83
N ARG A 364 -6.76 6.52 20.63
CA ARG A 364 -5.77 6.13 21.65
C ARG A 364 -4.33 6.53 21.30
N GLN A 365 -4.01 6.73 20.03
CA GLN A 365 -2.67 7.12 19.59
C GLN A 365 -2.55 8.64 19.58
N LYS A 366 -1.81 9.16 20.55
CA LYS A 366 -1.48 10.58 20.67
C LYS A 366 -0.37 10.98 19.69
N THR A 367 -0.24 12.28 19.49
CA THR A 367 0.89 12.93 18.83
C THR A 367 2.19 12.71 19.62
N SER A 368 3.31 12.86 18.92
CA SER A 368 4.64 13.01 19.51
C SER A 368 4.70 14.22 20.45
N LYS A 369 5.76 14.34 21.24
CA LYS A 369 6.06 15.54 22.04
C LYS A 369 7.20 16.32 21.38
N GLY A 370 7.57 17.46 21.97
CA GLY A 370 8.61 18.34 21.44
C GLY A 370 8.25 18.87 20.05
N PHE A 371 9.27 19.21 19.28
CA PHE A 371 9.09 19.88 17.99
C PHE A 371 8.32 19.03 16.97
N GLN A 372 8.54 17.71 16.95
CA GLN A 372 7.74 16.81 16.11
C GLN A 372 6.26 16.79 16.53
N GLY A 373 5.98 16.89 17.83
CA GLY A 373 4.62 17.01 18.37
C GLY A 373 3.92 18.30 17.95
N GLU A 374 4.64 19.42 17.96
CA GLU A 374 4.13 20.72 17.48
C GLU A 374 3.76 20.68 16.00
N ILE A 375 4.62 20.06 15.16
CA ILE A 375 4.34 19.84 13.74
C ILE A 375 3.05 19.03 13.55
N GLU A 376 2.91 17.92 14.28
CA GLU A 376 1.75 17.05 14.18
C GLU A 376 0.48 17.76 14.65
N GLN A 377 0.55 18.51 15.76
CA GLN A 377 -0.59 19.26 16.29
C GLN A 377 -1.03 20.36 15.34
N GLN A 378 -0.10 21.15 14.78
CA GLN A 378 -0.43 22.19 13.80
C GLN A 378 -1.16 21.59 12.58
N ILE A 379 -0.72 20.43 12.08
CA ILE A 379 -1.37 19.77 10.94
C ILE A 379 -2.78 19.28 11.31
N LEU A 380 -3.00 18.80 12.54
CA LEU A 380 -4.33 18.42 13.03
C LEU A 380 -5.26 19.65 13.16
N ASP A 381 -4.72 20.78 13.64
CA ASP A 381 -5.43 22.05 13.80
C ASP A 381 -5.82 22.64 12.43
N ASP A 382 -4.90 22.66 11.46
CA ASP A 382 -5.16 23.04 10.06
C ASP A 382 -6.28 22.19 9.44
N GLU A 383 -6.29 20.91 9.78
CA GLU A 383 -7.30 19.97 9.33
C GLU A 383 -8.61 20.07 10.12
N GLY A 384 -8.63 20.80 11.24
CA GLY A 384 -9.77 20.98 12.13
C GLY A 384 -10.24 19.66 12.74
N ILE A 385 -9.31 18.85 13.26
CA ILE A 385 -9.58 17.55 13.86
C ILE A 385 -8.72 17.31 15.10
N CYS A 386 -9.14 16.39 15.96
CA CYS A 386 -8.39 15.88 17.09
C CYS A 386 -8.48 14.34 17.16
N PRO A 387 -7.65 13.66 17.99
CA PRO A 387 -7.66 12.20 18.09
C PRO A 387 -9.03 11.58 18.40
N GLU A 388 -9.87 12.25 19.20
CA GLU A 388 -11.20 11.74 19.57
C GLU A 388 -12.17 11.69 18.38
N ASN A 389 -11.96 12.50 17.33
CA ASN A 389 -12.77 12.43 16.11
C ASN A 389 -12.65 11.07 15.39
N PHE A 390 -11.60 10.29 15.66
CA PHE A 390 -11.46 8.93 15.12
C PHE A 390 -12.31 7.89 15.87
N ARG A 391 -13.07 8.30 16.89
CA ARG A 391 -14.16 7.52 17.49
C ARG A 391 -15.48 7.87 16.82
N ILE A 392 -15.87 7.09 15.83
CA ILE A 392 -17.07 7.33 15.03
C ILE A 392 -18.29 6.80 15.78
N LYS A 393 -18.87 7.61 16.67
CA LYS A 393 -20.00 7.21 17.53
C LYS A 393 -21.20 6.64 16.75
N LYS A 394 -21.47 7.14 15.55
CA LYS A 394 -22.59 6.69 14.69
C LYS A 394 -22.35 5.33 14.04
N ILE A 395 -21.09 4.91 13.89
CA ILE A 395 -20.68 3.63 13.31
C ILE A 395 -19.46 3.12 14.11
N PRO A 396 -19.66 2.59 15.32
CA PRO A 396 -18.55 2.26 16.23
C PRO A 396 -17.53 1.30 15.61
N GLU A 397 -17.97 0.41 14.71
CA GLU A 397 -17.17 -0.63 14.05
C GLU A 397 -16.03 -0.07 13.20
N ILE A 398 -16.15 1.19 12.76
CA ILE A 398 -15.13 1.83 11.93
C ILE A 398 -14.24 2.79 12.72
N SER A 399 -14.40 2.86 14.05
CA SER A 399 -13.52 3.66 14.91
C SER A 399 -12.10 3.11 14.90
N SER A 400 -11.08 3.99 14.92
CA SER A 400 -9.67 3.57 14.89
C SER A 400 -8.92 4.05 16.12
N LYS A 401 -8.33 3.10 16.85
CA LYS A 401 -7.48 3.36 18.02
C LYS A 401 -6.21 4.15 17.64
N GLY A 402 -5.80 4.05 16.37
CA GLY A 402 -4.49 4.53 15.93
C GLY A 402 -3.36 3.58 16.35
N ARG A 403 -2.15 3.85 15.86
CA ARG A 403 -0.92 3.09 16.14
C ARG A 403 0.30 3.87 15.69
N LEU A 404 1.50 3.36 15.94
CA LEU A 404 2.73 3.90 15.35
C LEU A 404 3.05 3.26 13.99
N ARG A 405 3.74 4.01 13.15
CA ARG A 405 4.32 3.55 11.88
C ARG A 405 5.73 4.11 11.75
N LEU A 406 6.68 3.25 11.37
CA LEU A 406 8.07 3.66 11.15
C LEU A 406 8.17 4.79 10.12
N ALA A 407 9.02 5.78 10.38
CA ALA A 407 9.29 6.89 9.46
C ALA A 407 10.08 6.43 8.22
N THR A 408 10.98 5.45 8.39
CA THR A 408 11.77 4.84 7.31
C THR A 408 11.71 3.31 7.38
N VAL A 409 11.91 2.67 6.22
CA VAL A 409 12.02 1.21 6.10
C VAL A 409 13.31 0.85 5.36
N PRO A 410 13.95 -0.29 5.67
CA PRO A 410 15.14 -0.73 4.96
C PRO A 410 14.83 -1.01 3.48
N LEU A 411 15.77 -0.65 2.60
CA LEU A 411 15.80 -1.08 1.20
C LEU A 411 16.66 -2.34 1.11
N GLY A 412 16.03 -3.51 1.05
CA GLY A 412 16.74 -4.79 1.03
C GLY A 412 17.29 -5.10 -0.37
N ASN A 413 18.51 -5.66 -0.43
CA ASN A 413 19.09 -6.28 -1.62
C ASN A 413 18.94 -5.47 -2.92
N PHE A 414 19.13 -4.15 -2.85
CA PHE A 414 19.02 -3.30 -4.03
C PHE A 414 20.07 -3.69 -5.08
N SER A 415 19.64 -3.83 -6.33
CA SER A 415 20.51 -4.16 -7.46
C SER A 415 19.98 -3.50 -8.73
N LEU A 416 20.84 -2.73 -9.40
CA LEU A 416 20.64 -2.31 -10.78
C LEU A 416 21.11 -3.45 -11.69
N LYS A 417 20.17 -4.23 -12.24
CA LYS A 417 20.47 -5.46 -12.98
C LYS A 417 21.08 -5.18 -14.35
N LYS A 418 20.47 -4.25 -15.11
CA LYS A 418 20.92 -3.88 -16.46
C LYS A 418 20.29 -2.56 -16.91
N ILE A 419 21.01 -1.88 -17.80
CA ILE A 419 20.49 -0.75 -18.58
C ILE A 419 20.66 -1.08 -20.05
N LEU A 420 19.54 -1.08 -20.78
CA LEU A 420 19.45 -1.45 -22.19
C LEU A 420 18.77 -0.33 -22.99
N ASN A 421 18.80 -0.42 -24.31
CA ASN A 421 17.94 0.40 -25.16
C ASN A 421 16.47 0.02 -24.94
N ASP A 422 15.57 1.00 -24.99
CA ASP A 422 14.13 0.75 -24.90
C ASP A 422 13.64 0.05 -26.18
N SER A 423 12.82 -0.98 -26.02
CA SER A 423 12.29 -1.77 -27.14
C SER A 423 11.38 -0.97 -28.08
N ALA A 424 10.70 0.06 -27.57
CA ALA A 424 9.80 0.90 -28.35
C ALA A 424 10.49 2.12 -28.99
N ASP A 425 11.64 2.54 -28.48
CA ASP A 425 12.42 3.66 -29.03
C ASP A 425 13.91 3.49 -28.67
N PRO A 426 14.76 2.99 -29.59
CA PRO A 426 16.17 2.71 -29.32
C PRO A 426 17.00 3.91 -28.84
N ARG A 427 16.51 5.14 -29.06
CA ARG A 427 17.13 6.37 -28.55
C ARG A 427 16.94 6.56 -27.04
N LYS A 428 15.92 5.92 -26.47
CA LYS A 428 15.63 5.90 -25.02
C LYS A 428 16.25 4.67 -24.40
N LYS A 429 16.41 4.71 -23.07
CA LYS A 429 16.88 3.58 -22.27
C LYS A 429 15.75 2.95 -21.46
N ARG A 430 15.96 1.71 -21.06
CA ARG A 430 15.23 1.05 -19.99
C ARG A 430 16.20 0.54 -18.93
N ALA A 431 15.81 0.61 -17.67
CA ALA A 431 16.60 0.14 -16.53
C ALA A 431 15.81 -0.89 -15.74
N GLU A 432 16.41 -2.04 -15.47
CA GLU A 432 15.83 -3.08 -14.61
C GLU A 432 16.47 -3.00 -13.23
N ILE A 433 15.66 -2.77 -12.20
CA ILE A 433 16.09 -2.71 -10.81
C ILE A 433 15.39 -3.80 -9.99
N SER A 434 16.09 -4.30 -8.97
CA SER A 434 15.54 -5.27 -8.02
C SER A 434 15.78 -4.78 -6.59
N PHE A 435 14.80 -4.97 -5.70
CA PHE A 435 14.92 -4.64 -4.27
C PHE A 435 13.79 -5.27 -3.46
N ALA A 436 13.99 -5.45 -2.15
CA ALA A 436 13.00 -5.95 -1.21
C ALA A 436 12.51 -4.84 -0.27
N LEU A 437 11.21 -4.87 0.04
CA LEU A 437 10.59 -3.97 1.02
C LEU A 437 9.74 -4.75 2.03
N PRO A 438 9.80 -4.40 3.33
CA PRO A 438 8.98 -5.06 4.34
C PRO A 438 7.48 -4.82 4.12
N ARG A 439 6.64 -5.66 4.74
CA ARG A 439 5.18 -5.52 4.64
C ARG A 439 4.71 -4.11 5.02
N GLY A 440 3.76 -3.58 4.25
CA GLY A 440 3.19 -2.25 4.49
C GLY A 440 4.02 -1.07 3.96
N ALA A 441 5.17 -1.33 3.33
CA ALA A 441 5.88 -0.36 2.49
C ALA A 441 5.45 -0.46 1.02
N TYR A 442 5.77 0.55 0.22
CA TYR A 442 5.28 0.69 -1.16
C TYR A 442 6.45 0.86 -2.14
N ALA A 443 6.58 -0.04 -3.12
CA ALA A 443 7.61 0.07 -4.18
C ALA A 443 7.48 1.37 -4.98
N THR A 444 6.27 1.90 -5.13
CA THR A 444 6.03 3.19 -5.78
C THR A 444 6.71 4.35 -5.06
N ILE A 445 7.06 4.25 -3.77
CA ILE A 445 7.82 5.31 -3.08
C ILE A 445 9.31 5.24 -3.43
N VAL A 446 9.88 4.03 -3.57
CA VAL A 446 11.26 3.87 -4.08
C VAL A 446 11.36 4.41 -5.50
N LEU A 447 10.44 4.00 -6.37
CA LEU A 447 10.39 4.43 -7.76
C LEU A 447 10.17 5.93 -7.89
N ARG A 448 9.36 6.52 -7.01
CA ARG A 448 9.12 7.96 -6.99
C ARG A 448 10.42 8.74 -6.81
N GLU A 449 11.23 8.37 -5.84
CA GLU A 449 12.50 9.05 -5.53
C GLU A 449 13.55 8.82 -6.63
N ILE A 450 13.55 7.64 -7.27
CA ILE A 450 14.44 7.34 -8.41
C ILE A 450 14.00 8.08 -9.69
N MET A 451 12.70 8.08 -10.00
CA MET A 451 12.19 8.56 -11.29
C MET A 451 11.90 10.07 -11.28
N LYS A 452 11.43 10.63 -10.16
CA LYS A 452 11.01 12.04 -9.96
C LYS A 452 10.24 12.65 -11.14
N THR A 453 9.27 11.90 -11.68
CA THR A 453 8.52 12.30 -12.88
C THR A 453 7.57 13.47 -12.62
N ARG A 454 7.41 14.37 -13.61
CA ARG A 454 6.47 15.50 -13.51
C ARG A 454 4.99 15.09 -13.53
N ASN A 455 4.68 13.95 -14.16
CA ASN A 455 3.31 13.45 -14.28
C ASN A 455 3.26 11.97 -13.83
N PRO A 456 3.04 11.72 -12.53
CA PRO A 456 3.01 10.36 -11.98
C PRO A 456 1.99 9.45 -12.67
N VAL A 457 0.81 9.97 -13.04
CA VAL A 457 -0.24 9.18 -13.72
C VAL A 457 0.26 8.65 -15.06
N LYS A 458 0.87 9.50 -15.89
CA LYS A 458 1.44 9.07 -17.19
C LYS A 458 2.65 8.15 -17.02
N ALA A 459 3.36 8.24 -15.89
CA ALA A 459 4.51 7.41 -15.59
C ALA A 459 4.13 6.04 -14.97
N GLY A 460 2.85 5.78 -14.70
CA GLY A 460 2.35 4.47 -14.24
C GLY A 460 2.15 4.35 -12.73
N PHE A 461 2.13 5.46 -11.99
CA PHE A 461 1.92 5.50 -10.52
C PHE A 461 0.45 5.40 -10.10
#